data_AF-A0A8B0SM04-F1
#
_entry.id   AF-A0A8B0SM04-F1
#
_cell.length_a   1.000
_cell.length_b   1.000
_cell.length_c   1.000
_cell.angle_alpha   90.00
_cell.angle_beta   90.00
_cell.angle_gamma   90.00
#
_symmetry.space_group_name_H-M   'P 1'
#
loop_
_entity.id
_entity.type
_entity.pdbx_description
1 polymer ?
#
loop_
_entity_poly.entity_id
_entity_poly.type
_entity_poly.pdbx_seq_one_letter_code
_entity_poly.pdbx_strand_id
1 'polypeptide(L)'
;MNTLKTPITLLLLGCALTACGGSSTSTSTTTTDTTATDTTTNSGSTLTVTTNYDQVVSEGTNVTLVATASDSSATYAWTQTTGTAVTLGSANTSVLSFAAPSVATTTTLTFKVTASTATGTSSKDVNVEVWKPLSTTDSTALGDFSGKSGWSCTEDPRDTGYTSSVTRSESTDTISYTINAIPAHAVGTFPNAGNPNTLTPQTFSFKIPRSPQKQSTPTDVKNFGFTLDGVTFDRNTAECYNNETACNWRYEAITPGIASGKFQWSWLGTDCNNGHVQPTGNYHYHGLPESLINKLGDTGKKMTQVGYAADGFPIYARWGYSNPLDTSSALKKVTGSYELKSGTRPSGPGGTYDGTFIQDWQYVAGSGDLDDCNGRFGITPEYPAGTYHYYLTDDYPYIPDCVYGTPDSSTTGGAGGPPPPL
;
A
#
# COMPACT_ATOMS: atom_id res chain seq x y z
N MET A 1 10.45 -45.54 57.50
CA MET A 1 9.06 -46.06 57.51
C MET A 1 8.42 -45.72 56.17
N ASN A 2 7.56 -46.60 55.65
CA ASN A 2 6.69 -46.42 54.47
C ASN A 2 5.83 -45.12 54.60
N THR A 3 5.20 -44.48 53.60
CA THR A 3 4.62 -44.86 52.28
C THR A 3 4.63 -43.63 51.31
N LEU A 4 4.26 -43.61 50.00
CA LEU A 4 3.66 -44.63 49.09
C LEU A 4 4.14 -44.57 47.60
N LYS A 5 3.29 -44.04 46.68
CA LYS A 5 3.25 -44.11 45.18
C LYS A 5 2.37 -42.90 44.69
N THR A 6 2.24 -42.45 43.43
CA THR A 6 2.40 -43.03 42.07
C THR A 6 2.42 -41.88 41.02
N PRO A 7 3.07 -42.01 39.83
CA PRO A 7 2.97 -41.03 38.74
C PRO A 7 1.80 -41.28 37.75
N ILE A 8 1.48 -40.29 36.91
CA ILE A 8 0.39 -40.31 35.91
C ILE A 8 0.87 -40.83 34.54
N THR A 9 0.03 -41.61 33.87
CA THR A 9 0.29 -42.30 32.60
C THR A 9 -0.01 -41.44 31.36
N LEU A 10 0.87 -41.52 30.36
CA LEU A 10 0.71 -40.93 29.02
C LEU A 10 -0.17 -41.82 28.13
N LEU A 11 -1.15 -41.25 27.42
CA LEU A 11 -2.03 -42.00 26.50
C LEU A 11 -1.64 -41.72 25.04
N LEU A 12 -0.96 -42.66 24.38
CA LEU A 12 -0.83 -42.68 22.92
C LEU A 12 -1.98 -43.50 22.32
N LEU A 13 -2.62 -42.97 21.28
CA LEU A 13 -3.61 -43.68 20.48
C LEU A 13 -2.96 -44.13 19.16
N GLY A 14 -2.86 -45.44 18.96
CA GLY A 14 -2.25 -46.02 17.75
C GLY A 14 -3.23 -46.18 16.60
N CYS A 15 -2.70 -46.20 15.38
CA CYS A 15 -3.41 -46.63 14.18
C CYS A 15 -2.64 -47.81 13.55
N ALA A 16 -3.33 -48.89 13.20
CA ALA A 16 -2.72 -50.11 12.68
C ALA A 16 -2.94 -50.23 11.17
N LEU A 17 -1.88 -50.58 10.43
CA LEU A 17 -1.99 -51.24 9.13
C LEU A 17 -1.32 -52.60 9.21
N THR A 18 -2.00 -53.61 8.66
CA THR A 18 -1.55 -55.00 8.62
C THR A 18 -0.72 -55.28 7.38
N ALA A 19 0.36 -56.06 7.54
CA ALA A 19 1.17 -56.58 6.44
C ALA A 19 1.54 -58.04 6.70
N CYS A 20 1.33 -58.89 5.70
CA CYS A 20 1.89 -60.24 5.55
C CYS A 20 1.57 -60.70 4.11
N GLY A 21 2.44 -61.34 3.34
CA GLY A 21 3.85 -61.70 3.55
C GLY A 21 4.48 -62.06 2.20
N GLY A 22 5.80 -62.26 2.13
CA GLY A 22 6.50 -62.59 0.88
C GLY A 22 7.07 -64.01 0.86
N SER A 23 7.55 -64.45 -0.32
CA SER A 23 8.72 -65.32 -0.43
C SER A 23 9.29 -65.34 -1.86
N SER A 24 10.52 -65.81 -2.00
CA SER A 24 11.40 -65.55 -3.16
C SER A 24 11.92 -66.81 -3.85
N THR A 25 12.02 -66.79 -5.19
CA THR A 25 13.06 -67.53 -5.94
C THR A 25 13.24 -66.98 -7.36
N SER A 26 14.46 -67.13 -7.91
CA SER A 26 14.84 -66.74 -9.28
C SER A 26 14.98 -67.95 -10.20
N THR A 27 14.88 -67.74 -11.53
CA THR A 27 15.76 -68.33 -12.59
C THR A 27 15.38 -67.74 -13.98
N SER A 28 16.38 -67.65 -14.86
CA SER A 28 16.40 -66.98 -16.17
C SER A 28 15.71 -67.75 -17.32
N THR A 29 15.11 -67.06 -18.30
CA THR A 29 15.56 -67.04 -19.74
C THR A 29 14.68 -66.17 -20.67
N THR A 30 15.35 -65.44 -21.60
CA THR A 30 15.00 -65.00 -22.99
C THR A 30 13.55 -65.13 -23.53
N THR A 31 12.98 -64.28 -24.40
CA THR A 31 13.39 -63.08 -25.18
C THR A 31 12.17 -62.57 -25.96
N THR A 32 11.97 -61.25 -26.12
CA THR A 32 11.76 -60.60 -27.45
C THR A 32 11.76 -59.07 -27.34
N ASP A 33 12.34 -58.44 -28.35
CA ASP A 33 12.42 -57.01 -28.61
C ASP A 33 11.08 -56.45 -29.10
N THR A 34 10.68 -55.28 -28.58
CA THR A 34 9.77 -54.35 -29.26
C THR A 34 10.19 -52.92 -28.93
N THR A 35 10.75 -52.24 -29.93
CA THR A 35 11.01 -50.80 -29.93
C THR A 35 9.73 -49.99 -29.72
N ALA A 36 9.62 -49.31 -28.58
CA ALA A 36 8.64 -48.27 -28.35
C ALA A 36 9.35 -46.91 -28.41
N THR A 37 9.01 -46.11 -29.41
CA THR A 37 9.54 -44.76 -29.62
C THR A 37 9.13 -43.85 -28.47
N ASP A 38 10.10 -43.40 -27.68
CA ASP A 38 9.89 -42.37 -26.66
C ASP A 38 9.49 -41.05 -27.33
N THR A 39 8.18 -40.81 -27.38
CA THR A 39 7.62 -39.54 -27.83
C THR A 39 7.37 -38.68 -26.61
N THR A 40 8.47 -38.20 -26.00
CA THR A 40 8.42 -37.12 -25.03
C THR A 40 7.84 -35.88 -25.73
N THR A 41 6.54 -35.66 -25.56
CA THR A 41 5.90 -34.39 -25.90
C THR A 41 6.49 -33.32 -24.99
N ASN A 42 7.53 -32.67 -25.49
CA ASN A 42 8.16 -31.52 -24.87
C ASN A 42 7.15 -30.36 -24.89
N SER A 43 6.31 -30.30 -23.85
CA SER A 43 5.52 -29.13 -23.50
C SER A 43 6.47 -28.02 -23.06
N GLY A 44 7.17 -27.42 -24.03
CA GLY A 44 8.11 -26.35 -23.81
C GLY A 44 7.40 -25.19 -23.13
N SER A 45 7.71 -24.98 -21.86
CA SER A 45 7.16 -23.86 -21.08
C SER A 45 7.49 -22.56 -21.79
N THR A 46 6.47 -21.76 -22.10
CA THR A 46 6.67 -20.41 -22.65
C THR A 46 7.58 -19.62 -21.73
N LEU A 47 8.60 -18.97 -22.31
CA LEU A 47 9.50 -18.10 -21.55
C LEU A 47 8.69 -16.96 -20.91
N THR A 48 8.84 -16.80 -19.60
CA THR A 48 8.28 -15.66 -18.85
C THR A 48 9.42 -14.87 -18.21
N VAL A 49 9.22 -13.56 -18.05
CA VAL A 49 10.11 -12.69 -17.27
C VAL A 49 9.28 -11.84 -16.33
N THR A 50 9.70 -11.78 -15.07
CA THR A 50 9.12 -10.93 -14.03
C THR A 50 10.14 -9.87 -13.59
N THR A 51 9.66 -8.85 -12.89
CA THR A 51 10.50 -7.83 -12.25
C THR A 51 10.19 -7.70 -10.76
N ASN A 52 11.07 -7.02 -10.03
CA ASN A 52 10.67 -6.35 -8.78
C ASN A 52 9.55 -5.33 -9.04
N TYR A 53 8.90 -4.87 -7.98
CA TYR A 53 7.82 -3.88 -8.09
C TYR A 53 8.32 -2.53 -8.63
N ASP A 54 7.38 -1.76 -9.17
CA ASP A 54 7.60 -0.34 -9.50
C ASP A 54 8.07 0.41 -8.24
N GLN A 55 9.00 1.34 -8.41
CA GLN A 55 9.66 2.06 -7.31
C GLN A 55 9.33 3.55 -7.33
N VAL A 56 9.40 4.19 -6.17
CA VAL A 56 9.30 5.65 -6.02
C VAL A 56 10.52 6.12 -5.23
N VAL A 57 11.31 7.02 -5.82
CA VAL A 57 12.62 7.42 -5.30
C VAL A 57 12.83 8.93 -5.38
N SER A 58 13.70 9.46 -4.52
CA SER A 58 14.22 10.83 -4.67
C SER A 58 15.27 10.93 -5.78
N GLU A 59 15.50 12.15 -6.29
CA GLU A 59 16.56 12.40 -7.29
C GLU A 59 17.95 11.99 -6.76
N GLY A 60 18.83 11.54 -7.66
CA GLY A 60 20.18 11.08 -7.32
C GLY A 60 20.25 9.69 -6.66
N THR A 61 19.13 9.12 -6.20
CA THR A 61 19.08 7.74 -5.68
C THR A 61 19.59 6.74 -6.71
N ASN A 62 20.47 5.83 -6.32
CA ASN A 62 20.92 4.73 -7.18
C ASN A 62 19.85 3.63 -7.20
N VAL A 63 19.09 3.59 -8.28
CA VAL A 63 18.00 2.65 -8.54
C VAL A 63 18.55 1.31 -8.98
N THR A 64 17.91 0.23 -8.54
CA THR A 64 18.20 -1.15 -8.97
C THR A 64 16.92 -1.85 -9.39
N LEU A 65 16.87 -2.31 -10.64
CA LEU A 65 15.76 -3.06 -11.21
C LEU A 65 16.21 -4.49 -11.48
N VAL A 66 15.45 -5.45 -10.95
CA VAL A 66 15.78 -6.88 -10.99
C VAL A 66 14.79 -7.58 -11.91
N ALA A 67 15.29 -8.41 -12.82
CA ALA A 67 14.49 -9.26 -13.69
C ALA A 67 14.81 -10.75 -13.49
N THR A 68 13.77 -11.56 -13.42
CA THR A 68 13.86 -13.02 -13.25
C THR A 68 13.14 -13.71 -14.40
N ALA A 69 13.89 -14.40 -15.25
CA ALA A 69 13.33 -15.27 -16.28
C ALA A 69 13.00 -16.66 -15.73
N SER A 70 11.99 -17.33 -16.30
CA SER A 70 11.66 -18.73 -15.97
C SER A 70 12.67 -19.77 -16.49
N ASP A 71 13.64 -19.33 -17.29
CA ASP A 71 14.72 -20.15 -17.86
C ASP A 71 16.06 -19.51 -17.47
N SER A 72 16.95 -20.28 -16.84
CA SER A 72 18.26 -19.81 -16.38
C SER A 72 19.28 -19.58 -17.51
N SER A 73 18.99 -20.06 -18.72
CA SER A 73 19.77 -19.78 -19.94
C SER A 73 19.42 -18.44 -20.60
N ALA A 74 18.37 -17.75 -20.11
CA ALA A 74 17.90 -16.51 -20.72
C ALA A 74 18.94 -15.38 -20.64
N THR A 75 19.12 -14.70 -21.76
CA THR A 75 19.86 -13.43 -21.85
C THR A 75 18.92 -12.26 -21.67
N TYR A 76 19.40 -11.15 -21.12
CA TYR A 76 18.59 -9.96 -20.81
C TYR A 76 18.99 -8.77 -21.68
N ALA A 77 18.03 -7.96 -22.06
CA ALA A 77 18.23 -6.65 -22.68
C ALA A 77 17.26 -5.63 -22.10
N TRP A 78 17.80 -4.59 -21.47
CA TRP A 78 17.05 -3.48 -20.91
C TRP A 78 17.04 -2.27 -21.85
N THR A 79 15.88 -1.63 -21.96
CA THR A 79 15.70 -0.37 -22.70
C THR A 79 14.83 0.57 -21.88
N GLN A 80 15.20 1.85 -21.80
CA GLN A 80 14.29 2.88 -21.32
C GLN A 80 13.32 3.24 -22.47
N THR A 81 12.02 3.30 -22.17
CA THR A 81 10.97 3.58 -23.16
C THR A 81 10.31 4.94 -22.96
N THR A 82 10.28 5.44 -21.72
CA THR A 82 9.62 6.71 -21.34
C THR A 82 10.43 7.48 -20.28
N GLY A 83 10.26 8.80 -20.24
CA GLY A 83 10.80 9.68 -19.21
C GLY A 83 12.16 10.32 -19.56
N THR A 84 12.74 11.03 -18.59
CA THR A 84 14.08 11.63 -18.71
C THR A 84 15.15 10.57 -18.92
N ALA A 85 15.95 10.69 -19.98
CA ALA A 85 16.95 9.70 -20.33
C ALA A 85 18.02 9.52 -19.23
N VAL A 86 18.32 8.27 -18.88
CA VAL A 86 19.37 7.90 -17.90
C VAL A 86 20.46 7.02 -18.52
N THR A 87 21.66 7.06 -17.95
CA THR A 87 22.75 6.13 -18.31
C THR A 87 22.51 4.79 -17.64
N LEU A 88 22.24 3.75 -18.44
CA LEU A 88 21.98 2.39 -17.96
C LEU A 88 23.30 1.64 -17.66
N GLY A 89 23.50 1.25 -16.40
CA GLY A 89 24.54 0.31 -15.97
C GLY A 89 24.06 -1.13 -16.11
N SER A 90 24.90 -2.03 -16.63
CA SER A 90 24.62 -3.47 -16.72
C SER A 90 23.33 -3.85 -17.47
N ALA A 91 22.96 -3.06 -18.49
CA ALA A 91 21.72 -3.18 -19.28
C ALA A 91 21.54 -4.51 -20.04
N ASN A 92 22.54 -5.39 -20.04
CA ASN A 92 22.52 -6.74 -20.62
C ASN A 92 22.48 -7.87 -19.57
N THR A 93 22.14 -7.56 -18.32
CA THR A 93 22.11 -8.50 -17.19
C THR A 93 20.73 -8.55 -16.53
N SER A 94 20.51 -9.49 -15.62
CA SER A 94 19.30 -9.57 -14.79
C SER A 94 19.14 -8.40 -13.80
N VAL A 95 20.17 -7.56 -13.61
CA VAL A 95 20.15 -6.44 -12.67
C VAL A 95 20.60 -5.16 -13.39
N LEU A 96 19.64 -4.30 -13.70
CA LEU A 96 19.87 -2.96 -14.23
C LEU A 96 20.10 -1.98 -13.07
N SER A 97 21.08 -1.09 -13.19
CA SER A 97 21.25 0.03 -12.25
C SER A 97 21.44 1.37 -12.96
N PHE A 98 20.99 2.45 -12.33
CA PHE A 98 21.18 3.82 -12.80
C PHE A 98 20.97 4.82 -11.63
N ALA A 99 21.47 6.05 -11.77
CA ALA A 99 21.13 7.14 -10.84
C ALA A 99 19.87 7.86 -11.30
N ALA A 100 18.90 8.06 -10.40
CA ALA A 100 17.68 8.81 -10.67
C ALA A 100 18.04 10.25 -11.12
N PRO A 101 17.51 10.74 -12.26
CA PRO A 101 17.83 12.06 -12.79
C PRO A 101 17.22 13.17 -11.91
N SER A 102 17.76 14.38 -12.02
CA SER A 102 17.05 15.55 -11.49
C SER A 102 15.89 15.93 -12.43
N VAL A 103 14.73 16.26 -11.85
CA VAL A 103 13.48 16.53 -12.56
C VAL A 103 12.79 17.78 -12.00
N ALA A 104 12.07 18.52 -12.84
CA ALA A 104 11.39 19.75 -12.44
C ALA A 104 10.08 19.50 -11.65
N THR A 105 9.44 18.36 -11.91
CA THR A 105 8.23 17.84 -11.26
C THR A 105 8.34 16.33 -11.15
N THR A 106 7.53 15.70 -10.30
CA THR A 106 7.41 14.23 -10.23
C THR A 106 7.27 13.63 -11.62
N THR A 107 8.12 12.66 -11.95
CA THR A 107 8.28 12.14 -13.32
C THR A 107 8.49 10.62 -13.30
N THR A 108 7.63 9.89 -14.01
CA THR A 108 7.79 8.45 -14.22
C THR A 108 8.80 8.15 -15.34
N LEU A 109 9.75 7.26 -15.05
CA LEU A 109 10.60 6.60 -16.03
C LEU A 109 10.06 5.18 -16.25
N THR A 110 9.98 4.71 -17.50
CA THR A 110 9.58 3.33 -17.79
C THR A 110 10.73 2.58 -18.44
N PHE A 111 11.00 1.37 -17.95
CA PHE A 111 12.02 0.47 -18.46
C PHE A 111 11.40 -0.85 -18.89
N LYS A 112 11.79 -1.32 -20.07
CA LYS A 112 11.41 -2.61 -20.61
C LYS A 112 12.60 -3.56 -20.57
N VAL A 113 12.47 -4.66 -19.84
CA VAL A 113 13.36 -5.82 -19.97
C VAL A 113 12.83 -6.77 -21.03
N THR A 114 13.73 -7.37 -21.81
CA THR A 114 13.43 -8.51 -22.68
C THR A 114 14.37 -9.65 -22.35
N ALA A 115 13.81 -10.77 -21.91
CA ALA A 115 14.51 -12.04 -21.74
C ALA A 115 14.45 -12.84 -23.06
N SER A 116 15.56 -13.45 -23.46
CA SER A 116 15.66 -14.21 -24.72
C SER A 116 16.42 -15.53 -24.55
N THR A 117 15.84 -16.62 -25.07
CA THR A 117 16.45 -17.95 -25.19
C THR A 117 16.48 -18.38 -26.66
N ALA A 118 17.00 -19.57 -26.96
CA ALA A 118 16.95 -20.16 -28.31
C ALA A 118 15.51 -20.50 -28.78
N THR A 119 14.53 -20.55 -27.87
CA THR A 119 13.15 -20.98 -28.15
C THR A 119 12.14 -19.83 -28.15
N GLY A 120 12.49 -18.64 -27.67
CA GLY A 120 11.60 -17.48 -27.71
C GLY A 120 12.10 -16.28 -26.91
N THR A 121 11.27 -15.24 -26.87
CA THR A 121 11.51 -14.01 -26.12
C THR A 121 10.30 -13.67 -25.24
N SER A 122 10.55 -12.99 -24.13
CA SER A 122 9.52 -12.50 -23.21
C SER A 122 9.91 -11.10 -22.74
N SER A 123 8.94 -10.20 -22.55
CA SER A 123 9.23 -8.84 -22.09
C SER A 123 8.33 -8.42 -20.94
N LYS A 124 8.85 -7.54 -20.10
CA LYS A 124 8.14 -6.93 -18.97
C LYS A 124 8.56 -5.48 -18.84
N ASP A 125 7.57 -4.61 -18.61
CA ASP A 125 7.79 -3.21 -18.24
C ASP A 125 7.76 -3.06 -16.72
N VAL A 126 8.57 -2.14 -16.19
CA VAL A 126 8.64 -1.72 -14.79
C VAL A 126 8.89 -0.20 -14.75
N ASN A 127 8.27 0.48 -13.78
CA ASN A 127 8.33 1.93 -13.64
C ASN A 127 9.16 2.36 -12.44
N VAL A 128 9.76 3.55 -12.56
CA VAL A 128 10.45 4.24 -11.48
C VAL A 128 9.97 5.69 -11.49
N GLU A 129 9.22 6.07 -10.47
CA GLU A 129 8.86 7.46 -10.26
C GLU A 129 10.00 8.18 -9.55
N VAL A 130 10.50 9.23 -10.19
CA VAL A 130 11.37 10.21 -9.53
C VAL A 130 10.47 11.27 -8.92
N TRP A 131 10.33 11.22 -7.60
CA TRP A 131 9.45 12.09 -6.84
C TRP A 131 10.04 13.49 -6.67
N LYS A 132 9.15 14.50 -6.68
CA LYS A 132 9.44 15.86 -6.23
C LYS A 132 8.32 16.35 -5.30
N PRO A 133 8.66 17.18 -4.29
CA PRO A 133 7.65 17.83 -3.48
C PRO A 133 6.79 18.75 -4.33
N LEU A 134 5.56 18.96 -3.87
CA LEU A 134 4.70 20.03 -4.37
C LEU A 134 5.28 21.40 -3.96
N SER A 135 4.57 22.50 -4.26
CA SER A 135 5.07 23.85 -4.01
C SER A 135 5.54 24.05 -2.57
N THR A 136 6.80 24.42 -2.36
CA THR A 136 7.39 24.62 -1.03
C THR A 136 6.83 25.84 -0.28
N THR A 137 5.93 26.60 -0.90
CA THR A 137 5.17 27.69 -0.29
C THR A 137 3.76 27.29 0.12
N ASP A 138 3.34 26.06 -0.20
CA ASP A 138 2.01 25.56 0.12
C ASP A 138 2.03 24.86 1.48
N SER A 139 1.24 25.37 2.43
CA SER A 139 1.14 24.78 3.76
C SER A 139 0.16 23.60 3.84
N THR A 140 -0.67 23.37 2.82
CA THR A 140 -1.65 22.26 2.78
C THR A 140 -1.10 21.00 2.16
N ALA A 141 -0.13 21.14 1.26
CA ALA A 141 0.54 20.06 0.55
C ALA A 141 1.27 19.06 1.46
N LEU A 142 1.71 17.94 0.90
CA LEU A 142 2.55 16.94 1.56
C LEU A 142 3.90 17.51 2.03
N GLY A 143 4.34 17.18 3.25
CA GLY A 143 5.65 17.53 3.79
C GLY A 143 6.80 16.75 3.12
N ASP A 144 7.95 17.40 2.92
CA ASP A 144 9.12 16.77 2.28
C ASP A 144 9.94 15.93 3.28
N PHE A 145 9.86 14.61 3.12
CA PHE A 145 10.66 13.62 3.84
C PHE A 145 11.65 12.88 2.92
N SER A 146 11.78 13.29 1.66
CA SER A 146 12.52 12.55 0.62
C SER A 146 14.02 12.41 0.87
N GLY A 147 14.59 13.31 1.68
CA GLY A 147 15.98 13.24 2.17
C GLY A 147 16.20 12.34 3.39
N LYS A 148 15.17 11.66 3.91
CA LYS A 148 15.29 10.75 5.07
C LYS A 148 15.70 9.34 4.64
N SER A 149 16.61 8.72 5.39
CA SER A 149 17.08 7.35 5.13
C SER A 149 15.95 6.33 5.29
N GLY A 150 15.71 5.50 4.26
CA GLY A 150 14.62 4.53 4.22
C GLY A 150 13.29 5.06 3.66
N TRP A 151 13.21 6.34 3.26
CA TRP A 151 11.98 6.90 2.68
C TRP A 151 11.67 6.37 1.27
N SER A 152 12.68 6.21 0.41
CA SER A 152 12.48 5.72 -0.96
C SER A 152 11.94 4.29 -0.96
N CYS A 153 10.89 4.03 -1.75
CA CYS A 153 10.27 2.71 -1.82
C CYS A 153 10.99 1.82 -2.83
N THR A 154 12.01 1.12 -2.33
CA THR A 154 12.84 0.18 -3.09
C THR A 154 12.73 -1.26 -2.59
N GLU A 155 12.19 -1.49 -1.40
CA GLU A 155 12.05 -2.82 -0.82
C GLU A 155 10.84 -3.54 -1.41
N ASP A 156 11.03 -4.77 -1.90
CA ASP A 156 9.95 -5.62 -2.41
C ASP A 156 9.52 -6.62 -1.32
N PRO A 157 8.29 -6.56 -0.78
CA PRO A 157 7.85 -7.50 0.26
C PRO A 157 8.00 -8.98 -0.14
N ARG A 158 8.02 -9.29 -1.44
CA ARG A 158 8.19 -10.65 -1.96
C ARG A 158 9.56 -11.24 -1.66
N ASP A 159 10.60 -10.41 -1.50
CA ASP A 159 11.95 -10.88 -1.18
C ASP A 159 12.05 -11.43 0.25
N THR A 160 11.13 -11.03 1.14
CA THR A 160 10.94 -11.63 2.47
C THR A 160 9.95 -12.80 2.47
N GLY A 161 9.45 -13.20 1.30
CA GLY A 161 8.43 -14.24 1.14
C GLY A 161 7.00 -13.76 1.44
N TYR A 162 6.77 -12.46 1.61
CA TYR A 162 5.44 -11.91 1.87
C TYR A 162 4.75 -11.52 0.56
N THR A 163 3.46 -11.85 0.47
CA THR A 163 2.59 -11.47 -0.64
C THR A 163 1.32 -10.85 -0.10
N SER A 164 0.82 -9.82 -0.80
CA SER A 164 -0.52 -9.28 -0.55
C SER A 164 -1.58 -10.37 -0.67
N SER A 165 -2.53 -10.34 0.26
CA SER A 165 -3.72 -11.19 0.25
C SER A 165 -4.95 -10.35 0.55
N VAL A 166 -5.91 -10.36 -0.38
CA VAL A 166 -7.26 -9.80 -0.21
C VAL A 166 -8.25 -10.90 -0.58
N THR A 167 -8.88 -11.48 0.42
CA THR A 167 -9.95 -12.48 0.23
C THR A 167 -11.30 -11.81 0.43
N ARG A 168 -12.31 -12.24 -0.34
CA ARG A 168 -13.61 -11.58 -0.41
C ARG A 168 -14.74 -12.61 -0.44
N SER A 169 -15.78 -12.38 0.34
CA SER A 169 -17.02 -13.16 0.36
C SER A 169 -18.23 -12.23 0.36
N GLU A 170 -19.35 -12.69 -0.20
CA GLU A 170 -20.58 -11.90 -0.32
C GLU A 170 -21.75 -12.56 0.40
N SER A 171 -22.63 -11.73 0.96
CA SER A 171 -24.03 -12.07 1.24
C SER A 171 -24.96 -11.23 0.37
N THR A 172 -26.27 -11.29 0.61
CA THR A 172 -27.25 -10.38 0.01
C THR A 172 -26.92 -8.91 0.28
N ASP A 173 -26.58 -8.59 1.53
CA ASP A 173 -26.58 -7.20 2.03
C ASP A 173 -25.17 -6.66 2.32
N THR A 174 -24.18 -7.54 2.47
CA THR A 174 -22.81 -7.17 2.88
C THR A 174 -21.74 -7.89 2.08
N ILE A 175 -20.57 -7.27 1.99
CA ILE A 175 -19.35 -7.88 1.46
C ILE A 175 -18.33 -7.94 2.61
N SER A 176 -17.79 -9.13 2.86
CA SER A 176 -16.76 -9.35 3.87
C SER A 176 -15.40 -9.52 3.18
N TYR A 177 -14.42 -8.73 3.62
CA TYR A 177 -13.03 -8.78 3.17
C TYR A 177 -12.14 -9.24 4.32
N THR A 178 -11.18 -10.09 4.03
CA THR A 178 -10.06 -10.37 4.94
C THR A 178 -8.75 -10.11 4.22
N ILE A 179 -7.96 -9.21 4.79
CA ILE A 179 -6.69 -8.69 4.25
C ILE A 179 -5.52 -9.04 5.17
N ASN A 180 -4.29 -9.00 4.67
CA ASN A 180 -3.08 -9.33 5.45
C ASN A 180 -2.09 -8.17 5.68
N ALA A 181 -2.45 -6.92 5.34
CA ALA A 181 -1.62 -5.72 5.53
C ALA A 181 -0.24 -5.75 4.84
N ILE A 182 -0.07 -6.61 3.83
CA ILE A 182 1.10 -6.61 2.93
C ILE A 182 0.70 -5.92 1.63
N PRO A 183 1.34 -4.80 1.24
CA PRO A 183 1.07 -4.17 -0.05
C PRO A 183 1.54 -5.05 -1.22
N ALA A 184 0.94 -4.85 -2.37
CA ALA A 184 1.34 -5.50 -3.62
C ALA A 184 2.18 -4.55 -4.50
N HIS A 185 3.06 -3.78 -3.86
CA HIS A 185 3.99 -2.81 -4.43
C HIS A 185 5.21 -2.63 -3.50
N ALA A 186 6.21 -1.85 -3.92
CA ALA A 186 7.38 -1.57 -3.09
C ALA A 186 7.05 -0.70 -1.86
N VAL A 187 7.86 -0.82 -0.82
CA VAL A 187 7.78 -0.03 0.43
C VAL A 187 9.16 0.54 0.78
N GLY A 188 9.19 1.51 1.69
CA GLY A 188 10.43 2.01 2.27
C GLY A 188 11.18 0.96 3.09
N THR A 189 12.41 1.28 3.48
CA THR A 189 13.19 0.42 4.37
C THR A 189 12.64 0.53 5.81
N PHE A 190 12.30 -0.61 6.41
CA PHE A 190 11.83 -0.72 7.79
C PHE A 190 12.59 -1.83 8.52
N PRO A 191 13.24 -1.57 9.67
CA PRO A 191 13.23 -0.32 10.43
C PRO A 191 14.08 0.80 9.79
N ASN A 192 13.74 2.04 10.11
CA ASN A 192 14.48 3.26 9.75
C ASN A 192 14.62 4.21 10.96
N ALA A 193 15.26 5.36 10.76
CA ALA A 193 15.58 6.30 11.84
C ALA A 193 14.36 6.98 12.49
N GLY A 194 13.19 6.98 11.82
CA GLY A 194 11.93 7.47 12.38
C GLY A 194 10.97 6.37 12.81
N ASN A 195 11.22 5.11 12.44
CA ASN A 195 10.35 3.97 12.75
C ASN A 195 11.16 2.69 13.04
N PRO A 196 11.20 2.19 14.30
CA PRO A 196 12.03 1.06 14.69
C PRO A 196 11.42 -0.32 14.39
N ASN A 197 10.27 -0.39 13.71
CA ASN A 197 9.48 -1.62 13.56
C ASN A 197 9.78 -2.32 12.21
N THR A 198 9.46 -3.61 12.12
CA THR A 198 9.61 -4.43 10.91
C THR A 198 8.26 -4.88 10.39
N LEU A 199 8.04 -4.72 9.07
CA LEU A 199 6.83 -5.15 8.38
C LEU A 199 6.60 -6.65 8.59
N THR A 200 5.40 -7.05 9.02
CA THR A 200 4.96 -8.46 9.02
C THR A 200 3.48 -8.56 8.65
N PRO A 201 2.99 -9.70 8.11
CA PRO A 201 1.59 -9.84 7.74
C PRO A 201 0.65 -9.77 8.97
N GLN A 202 -0.38 -8.93 8.90
CA GLN A 202 -1.37 -8.72 9.95
C GLN A 202 -2.79 -8.91 9.41
N THR A 203 -3.57 -9.81 10.01
CA THR A 203 -4.92 -10.14 9.50
C THR A 203 -5.96 -9.15 10.00
N PHE A 204 -6.62 -8.44 9.08
CA PHE A 204 -7.80 -7.62 9.36
C PHE A 204 -9.02 -8.14 8.61
N SER A 205 -10.19 -8.00 9.23
CA SER A 205 -11.47 -8.32 8.61
C SER A 205 -12.38 -7.11 8.60
N PHE A 206 -12.91 -6.78 7.42
CA PHE A 206 -13.86 -5.70 7.19
C PHE A 206 -15.17 -6.29 6.68
N LYS A 207 -16.30 -5.75 7.15
CA LYS A 207 -17.63 -6.10 6.66
C LYS A 207 -18.32 -4.80 6.27
N ILE A 208 -18.54 -4.63 4.96
CA ILE A 208 -19.09 -3.39 4.40
C ILE A 208 -20.46 -3.64 3.75
N PRO A 209 -21.39 -2.68 3.77
CA PRO A 209 -22.63 -2.75 3.00
C PRO A 209 -22.37 -3.00 1.50
N ARG A 210 -23.20 -3.83 0.87
CA ARG A 210 -23.17 -4.04 -0.59
C ARG A 210 -23.66 -2.80 -1.36
N SER A 211 -24.59 -2.06 -0.76
CA SER A 211 -25.25 -0.88 -1.33
C SER A 211 -25.23 0.26 -0.30
N PRO A 212 -24.05 0.88 -0.05
CA PRO A 212 -23.90 1.92 0.97
C PRO A 212 -24.85 3.11 0.73
N GLN A 213 -25.38 3.69 1.80
CA GLN A 213 -26.34 4.80 1.76
C GLN A 213 -25.77 6.00 2.53
N LYS A 214 -25.79 7.20 1.92
CA LYS A 214 -25.28 8.41 2.58
C LYS A 214 -26.28 8.88 3.64
N GLN A 215 -25.83 8.98 4.89
CA GLN A 215 -26.55 9.60 6.00
C GLN A 215 -26.43 11.13 5.95
N SER A 216 -27.24 11.82 6.76
CA SER A 216 -27.17 13.28 6.94
C SER A 216 -26.09 13.73 7.94
N THR A 217 -25.52 12.82 8.70
CA THR A 217 -24.53 13.08 9.75
C THR A 217 -23.34 12.14 9.58
N PRO A 218 -22.10 12.63 9.64
CA PRO A 218 -20.92 11.76 9.59
C PRO A 218 -20.76 10.96 10.89
N THR A 219 -19.98 9.89 10.81
CA THR A 219 -19.58 9.00 11.90
C THR A 219 -18.07 8.92 11.93
N ASP A 220 -17.46 9.22 13.08
CA ASP A 220 -16.02 9.03 13.29
C ASP A 220 -15.66 7.55 13.22
N VAL A 221 -14.57 7.21 12.51
CA VAL A 221 -14.08 5.84 12.41
C VAL A 221 -12.63 5.75 12.86
N LYS A 222 -12.27 4.63 13.49
CA LYS A 222 -10.88 4.36 13.86
C LYS A 222 -10.03 4.04 12.62
N ASN A 223 -10.49 3.10 11.81
CA ASN A 223 -9.86 2.73 10.55
C ASN A 223 -10.75 3.26 9.44
N PHE A 224 -10.24 4.16 8.60
CA PHE A 224 -11.05 4.78 7.54
C PHE A 224 -11.48 3.76 6.48
N GLY A 225 -10.60 2.81 6.14
CA GLY A 225 -10.85 1.80 5.13
C GLY A 225 -9.62 0.96 4.82
N PHE A 226 -9.61 0.35 3.64
CA PHE A 226 -8.50 -0.45 3.13
C PHE A 226 -8.33 -0.30 1.62
N THR A 227 -7.10 -0.50 1.13
CA THR A 227 -6.77 -0.49 -0.29
C THR A 227 -7.24 -1.75 -1.03
N LEU A 228 -7.32 -1.66 -2.36
CA LEU A 228 -7.59 -2.81 -3.23
C LEU A 228 -6.54 -3.93 -3.13
N ASP A 229 -5.34 -3.63 -2.62
CA ASP A 229 -4.27 -4.61 -2.33
C ASP A 229 -4.06 -4.89 -0.83
N GLY A 230 -5.00 -4.49 0.03
CA GLY A 230 -5.12 -5.04 1.37
C GLY A 230 -4.25 -4.42 2.45
N VAL A 231 -4.02 -3.12 2.39
CA VAL A 231 -3.38 -2.31 3.45
C VAL A 231 -4.41 -1.32 4.04
N THR A 232 -4.32 -1.02 5.33
CA THR A 232 -5.28 -0.17 6.04
C THR A 232 -4.95 1.32 5.94
N PHE A 233 -5.98 2.16 5.91
CA PHE A 233 -5.88 3.62 6.09
C PHE A 233 -6.09 3.98 7.57
N ASP A 234 -5.12 4.65 8.18
CA ASP A 234 -5.21 5.19 9.53
C ASP A 234 -4.71 6.64 9.51
N ARG A 235 -5.63 7.59 9.67
CA ARG A 235 -5.28 9.02 9.69
C ARG A 235 -4.63 9.40 11.02
N ASN A 236 -5.10 8.84 12.13
CA ASN A 236 -4.87 9.39 13.47
C ASN A 236 -3.64 8.75 14.12
N THR A 237 -2.53 9.48 14.11
CA THR A 237 -1.28 9.14 14.83
C THR A 237 -1.49 8.84 16.32
N ALA A 238 -0.62 8.04 16.95
CA ALA A 238 -0.61 7.89 18.41
C ALA A 238 -0.04 9.12 19.13
N GLU A 239 0.68 9.92 18.36
CA GLU A 239 1.56 10.98 18.80
C GLU A 239 0.74 12.21 19.23
N CYS A 240 0.66 12.37 20.55
CA CYS A 240 0.09 13.55 21.19
C CYS A 240 1.22 14.51 21.60
N TYR A 241 0.96 15.82 21.56
CA TYR A 241 1.88 16.83 22.11
C TYR A 241 2.25 16.48 23.57
N ASN A 242 3.55 16.50 23.88
CA ASN A 242 4.13 16.10 25.18
C ASN A 242 3.62 14.75 25.74
N ASN A 243 3.12 13.85 24.89
CA ASN A 243 2.49 12.58 25.25
C ASN A 243 1.30 12.76 26.22
N GLU A 244 0.57 13.87 26.12
CA GLU A 244 -0.62 14.16 26.92
C GLU A 244 -1.72 13.11 26.72
N THR A 245 -2.17 12.46 27.80
CA THR A 245 -3.23 11.44 27.76
C THR A 245 -4.56 11.95 27.18
N ALA A 246 -4.87 13.24 27.35
CA ALA A 246 -6.06 13.87 26.78
C ALA A 246 -5.93 14.10 25.25
N CYS A 247 -4.72 14.06 24.70
CA CYS A 247 -4.41 14.22 23.28
C CYS A 247 -5.09 15.43 22.59
N ASN A 248 -5.18 16.56 23.30
CA ASN A 248 -5.82 17.79 22.79
C ASN A 248 -5.15 18.33 21.53
N TRP A 249 -3.86 18.02 21.36
CA TRP A 249 -3.05 18.34 20.19
C TRP A 249 -2.40 17.04 19.69
N ARG A 250 -2.83 16.58 18.52
CA ARG A 250 -2.35 15.34 17.87
C ARG A 250 -1.57 15.70 16.61
N TYR A 251 -0.40 15.13 16.45
CA TYR A 251 0.45 15.39 15.28
C TYR A 251 -0.21 14.81 14.01
N GLU A 252 -0.19 15.54 12.90
CA GLU A 252 -0.58 14.98 11.60
C GLU A 252 0.66 14.39 10.94
N ALA A 253 0.62 13.14 10.46
CA ALA A 253 1.83 12.33 10.26
C ALA A 253 2.81 12.88 9.20
N ILE A 254 2.28 13.61 8.21
CA ILE A 254 2.97 13.91 6.95
C ILE A 254 2.89 15.38 6.51
N THR A 255 2.61 16.32 7.42
CA THR A 255 2.46 17.74 7.04
C THR A 255 3.80 18.49 6.90
N PRO A 256 3.80 19.65 6.21
CA PRO A 256 4.96 20.55 6.15
C PRO A 256 5.36 21.05 7.54
N GLY A 257 4.39 21.15 8.48
CA GLY A 257 4.62 21.45 9.89
C GLY A 257 5.55 20.44 10.57
N ILE A 258 5.26 19.13 10.44
CA ILE A 258 6.17 18.06 10.90
C ILE A 258 7.53 18.17 10.23
N ALA A 259 7.56 18.28 8.90
CA ALA A 259 8.80 18.34 8.12
C ALA A 259 9.70 19.51 8.53
N SER A 260 9.13 20.62 9.04
CA SER A 260 9.88 21.76 9.57
C SER A 260 10.66 21.46 10.87
N GLY A 261 10.35 20.35 11.56
CA GLY A 261 11.13 19.83 12.68
C GLY A 261 11.12 20.65 13.98
N LYS A 262 10.13 21.53 14.17
CA LYS A 262 10.03 22.43 15.34
C LYS A 262 9.66 21.75 16.67
N PHE A 263 9.16 20.51 16.62
CA PHE A 263 8.54 19.82 17.76
C PHE A 263 9.16 18.43 17.99
N GLN A 264 8.72 17.75 19.06
CA GLN A 264 9.33 16.48 19.52
C GLN A 264 9.34 15.39 18.44
N TRP A 265 8.31 15.36 17.59
CA TRP A 265 8.21 14.51 16.42
C TRP A 265 8.41 15.36 15.17
N SER A 266 9.44 15.05 14.39
CA SER A 266 9.83 15.76 13.16
C SER A 266 9.73 14.89 11.89
N TRP A 267 9.42 13.61 12.07
CA TRP A 267 9.13 12.61 11.05
C TRP A 267 8.75 11.30 11.78
N LEU A 268 7.67 10.62 11.38
CA LEU A 268 7.22 9.35 11.99
C LEU A 268 7.79 8.10 11.27
N GLY A 269 8.89 8.28 10.54
CA GLY A 269 9.52 7.22 9.75
C GLY A 269 8.71 6.76 8.53
N THR A 270 7.79 7.60 8.05
CA THR A 270 6.98 7.35 6.84
C THR A 270 7.85 7.20 5.59
N ASP A 271 7.43 6.30 4.71
CA ASP A 271 8.04 6.09 3.39
C ASP A 271 7.36 6.92 2.29
N CYS A 272 7.76 6.68 1.03
CA CYS A 272 7.20 7.32 -0.16
C CYS A 272 5.69 7.15 -0.32
N ASN A 273 5.10 6.08 0.23
CA ASN A 273 3.67 5.80 0.13
C ASN A 273 2.90 6.52 1.26
N ASN A 274 3.57 7.40 1.99
CA ASN A 274 3.04 8.07 3.17
C ASN A 274 2.59 7.07 4.26
N GLY A 275 3.26 5.90 4.32
CA GLY A 275 2.94 4.82 5.26
C GLY A 275 4.11 4.45 6.15
N HIS A 276 3.81 3.81 7.28
CA HIS A 276 4.84 3.27 8.18
C HIS A 276 4.34 2.02 8.92
N VAL A 277 5.21 1.44 9.76
CA VAL A 277 4.96 0.17 10.45
C VAL A 277 4.67 0.39 11.94
N GLN A 278 3.62 -0.23 12.49
CA GLN A 278 3.32 -0.22 13.94
C GLN A 278 4.19 -1.24 14.70
N PRO A 279 4.30 -1.18 16.05
CA PRO A 279 5.00 -2.21 16.84
C PRO A 279 4.50 -3.65 16.66
N THR A 280 3.27 -3.83 16.14
CA THR A 280 2.71 -5.13 15.76
C THR A 280 3.29 -5.68 14.45
N GLY A 281 3.97 -4.86 13.66
CA GLY A 281 4.38 -5.11 12.29
C GLY A 281 3.36 -4.69 11.22
N ASN A 282 2.23 -4.08 11.62
CA ASN A 282 1.21 -3.57 10.70
C ASN A 282 1.72 -2.38 9.88
N TYR A 283 1.86 -2.53 8.56
CA TYR A 283 2.06 -1.41 7.65
C TYR A 283 0.71 -0.77 7.26
N HIS A 284 0.66 0.55 7.24
CA HIS A 284 -0.56 1.33 7.05
C HIS A 284 -0.23 2.72 6.50
N TYR A 285 -1.20 3.36 5.85
CA TYR A 285 -1.04 4.69 5.25
C TYR A 285 -1.64 5.80 6.11
N HIS A 286 -0.92 6.93 6.18
CA HIS A 286 -1.39 8.23 6.63
C HIS A 286 -1.70 9.20 5.46
N GLY A 287 -1.37 8.83 4.22
CA GLY A 287 -1.64 9.64 3.03
C GLY A 287 -1.86 8.81 1.76
N LEU A 288 -1.51 9.40 0.61
CA LEU A 288 -1.64 8.77 -0.70
C LEU A 288 -0.60 7.64 -0.89
N PRO A 289 -1.03 6.40 -1.19
CA PRO A 289 -0.11 5.29 -1.45
C PRO A 289 0.45 5.36 -2.87
N GLU A 290 1.52 6.14 -3.07
CA GLU A 290 2.08 6.47 -4.39
C GLU A 290 2.35 5.25 -5.28
N SER A 291 2.96 4.20 -4.72
CA SER A 291 3.29 2.99 -5.48
C SER A 291 2.05 2.20 -5.89
N LEU A 292 0.96 2.22 -5.10
CA LEU A 292 -0.34 1.66 -5.50
C LEU A 292 -0.98 2.49 -6.62
N ILE A 293 -0.94 3.82 -6.50
CA ILE A 293 -1.53 4.76 -7.46
C ILE A 293 -0.83 4.63 -8.82
N ASN A 294 0.50 4.55 -8.83
CA ASN A 294 1.30 4.27 -10.03
C ASN A 294 1.00 2.89 -10.63
N LYS A 295 0.95 1.85 -9.80
CA LYS A 295 0.58 0.49 -10.24
C LYS A 295 -0.83 0.42 -10.86
N LEU A 296 -1.78 1.22 -10.35
CA LEU A 296 -3.11 1.34 -10.92
C LEU A 296 -3.13 2.19 -12.21
N GLY A 297 -2.01 2.79 -12.62
CA GLY A 297 -1.85 3.53 -13.86
C GLY A 297 -2.48 4.92 -13.80
N ASP A 298 -2.44 5.59 -12.64
CA ASP A 298 -2.80 6.99 -12.56
C ASP A 298 -1.79 7.85 -13.35
N THR A 299 -2.32 8.72 -14.19
CA THR A 299 -1.54 9.69 -15.00
C THR A 299 -2.27 11.03 -15.10
N GLY A 300 -3.22 11.29 -14.20
CA GLY A 300 -4.15 12.43 -14.27
C GLY A 300 -5.17 12.36 -15.41
N LYS A 301 -5.33 11.20 -16.06
CA LYS A 301 -6.19 10.99 -17.24
C LYS A 301 -7.45 10.16 -16.96
N LYS A 302 -7.60 9.65 -15.74
CA LYS A 302 -8.77 8.90 -15.25
C LYS A 302 -8.97 9.16 -13.76
N MET A 303 -10.16 8.85 -13.25
CA MET A 303 -10.32 8.62 -11.81
C MET A 303 -9.70 7.26 -11.47
N THR A 304 -9.03 7.16 -10.32
CA THR A 304 -8.37 5.93 -9.86
C THR A 304 -8.96 5.48 -8.54
N GLN A 305 -9.80 4.43 -8.55
CA GLN A 305 -10.28 3.83 -7.31
C GLN A 305 -9.12 3.08 -6.64
N VAL A 306 -8.82 3.43 -5.38
CA VAL A 306 -7.71 2.85 -4.60
C VAL A 306 -8.19 1.92 -3.49
N GLY A 307 -9.46 1.95 -3.09
CA GLY A 307 -9.98 1.13 -2.01
C GLY A 307 -11.47 1.27 -1.73
N TYR A 308 -11.86 0.84 -0.53
CA TYR A 308 -13.20 0.98 0.04
C TYR A 308 -13.10 1.50 1.48
N ALA A 309 -14.00 2.41 1.84
CA ALA A 309 -14.14 2.91 3.20
C ALA A 309 -14.90 1.90 4.08
N ALA A 310 -14.79 2.06 5.41
CA ALA A 310 -15.42 1.19 6.41
C ALA A 310 -16.95 1.13 6.32
N ASP A 311 -17.58 2.10 5.64
CA ASP A 311 -19.02 2.20 5.39
C ASP A 311 -19.47 1.64 4.03
N GLY A 312 -18.53 1.17 3.22
CA GLY A 312 -18.75 0.56 1.91
C GLY A 312 -18.64 1.49 0.70
N PHE A 313 -18.51 2.81 0.85
CA PHE A 313 -18.30 3.68 -0.30
C PHE A 313 -16.86 3.54 -0.88
N PRO A 314 -16.69 3.71 -2.20
CA PRO A 314 -15.38 3.63 -2.83
C PRO A 314 -14.50 4.84 -2.46
N ILE A 315 -13.18 4.61 -2.43
CA ILE A 315 -12.16 5.63 -2.21
C ILE A 315 -11.40 5.84 -3.53
N TYR A 316 -11.27 7.09 -3.97
CA TYR A 316 -10.49 7.49 -5.14
C TYR A 316 -9.25 8.30 -4.74
N ALA A 317 -8.19 8.24 -5.53
CA ALA A 317 -7.02 9.10 -5.36
C ALA A 317 -7.07 10.30 -6.31
N ARG A 318 -6.81 11.51 -5.78
CA ARG A 318 -6.49 12.77 -6.48
C ARG A 318 -7.50 13.33 -7.48
N TRP A 319 -7.90 12.56 -8.48
CA TRP A 319 -8.54 13.07 -9.70
C TRP A 319 -10.03 12.77 -9.72
N GLY A 320 -10.80 13.79 -10.05
CA GLY A 320 -12.24 13.70 -10.23
C GLY A 320 -12.73 14.65 -11.32
N TYR A 321 -13.93 14.39 -11.82
CA TYR A 321 -14.59 15.28 -12.77
C TYR A 321 -14.79 16.68 -12.18
N SER A 322 -14.52 17.72 -12.97
CA SER A 322 -14.70 19.12 -12.59
C SER A 322 -16.16 19.49 -12.39
N ASN A 323 -17.06 18.90 -13.18
CA ASN A 323 -18.46 18.76 -12.82
C ASN A 323 -18.71 17.30 -12.38
N PRO A 324 -18.98 17.01 -11.09
CA PRO A 324 -19.12 15.65 -10.60
C PRO A 324 -20.31 14.87 -11.19
N LEU A 325 -21.20 15.52 -11.95
CA LEU A 325 -22.35 14.92 -12.61
C LEU A 325 -22.20 14.82 -14.14
N ASP A 326 -21.00 15.05 -14.69
CA ASP A 326 -20.76 15.07 -16.14
C ASP A 326 -19.39 14.44 -16.50
N THR A 327 -19.43 13.26 -17.13
CA THR A 327 -18.24 12.51 -17.57
C THR A 327 -17.52 13.15 -18.76
N SER A 328 -18.15 14.11 -19.44
CA SER A 328 -17.51 14.90 -20.50
C SER A 328 -16.74 16.10 -19.96
N SER A 329 -16.94 16.45 -18.69
CA SER A 329 -16.17 17.52 -18.02
C SER A 329 -14.71 17.09 -17.80
N ALA A 330 -13.80 18.06 -17.81
CA ALA A 330 -12.38 17.77 -17.60
C ALA A 330 -12.13 17.18 -16.21
N LEU A 331 -11.15 16.29 -16.09
CA LEU A 331 -10.62 15.89 -14.78
C LEU A 331 -9.77 17.04 -14.20
N LYS A 332 -9.87 17.21 -12.88
CA LYS A 332 -9.00 18.07 -12.09
C LYS A 332 -8.50 17.30 -10.87
N LYS A 333 -7.40 17.75 -10.25
CA LYS A 333 -7.14 17.41 -8.85
C LYS A 333 -8.29 17.97 -8.03
N VAL A 334 -8.96 17.14 -7.25
CA VAL A 334 -9.97 17.61 -6.29
C VAL A 334 -9.28 18.05 -5.01
N THR A 335 -9.80 19.09 -4.38
CA THR A 335 -9.24 19.66 -3.14
C THR A 335 -10.20 19.47 -1.97
N GLY A 336 -9.64 19.20 -0.80
CA GLY A 336 -10.40 19.23 0.45
C GLY A 336 -10.86 20.65 0.79
N SER A 337 -11.99 20.78 1.50
CA SER A 337 -12.49 22.09 1.97
C SER A 337 -11.94 22.44 3.36
N TYR A 338 -10.62 22.32 3.53
CA TYR A 338 -9.93 22.58 4.80
C TYR A 338 -8.86 23.65 4.64
N GLU A 339 -8.76 24.52 5.64
CA GLU A 339 -7.82 25.63 5.68
C GLU A 339 -7.03 25.63 6.99
N LEU A 340 -5.79 26.12 6.91
CA LEU A 340 -4.96 26.36 8.08
C LEU A 340 -5.50 27.55 8.86
N LYS A 341 -5.70 27.41 10.18
CA LYS A 341 -6.15 28.52 11.04
C LYS A 341 -5.13 29.67 11.01
N SER A 342 -5.61 30.90 11.11
CA SER A 342 -4.74 32.08 11.22
C SER A 342 -4.38 32.40 12.68
N GLY A 343 -3.21 33.00 12.90
CA GLY A 343 -2.76 33.45 14.22
C GLY A 343 -2.01 32.37 15.01
N THR A 344 -2.18 32.38 16.34
CA THR A 344 -1.42 31.54 17.28
C THR A 344 -2.30 30.54 18.02
N ARG A 345 -1.75 29.37 18.31
CA ARG A 345 -2.41 28.33 19.13
C ARG A 345 -2.67 28.88 20.55
N PRO A 346 -3.90 28.75 21.09
CA PRO A 346 -4.25 29.33 22.39
C PRO A 346 -3.74 28.52 23.59
N SER A 347 -3.28 27.28 23.38
CA SER A 347 -2.82 26.35 24.42
C SER A 347 -1.86 25.30 23.84
N GLY A 348 -1.37 24.39 24.70
CA GLY A 348 -0.53 23.26 24.32
C GLY A 348 0.78 23.71 23.65
N PRO A 349 1.06 23.29 22.40
CA PRO A 349 2.32 23.58 21.70
C PRO A 349 2.61 25.07 21.45
N GLY A 350 1.61 25.94 21.51
CA GLY A 350 1.78 27.38 21.25
C GLY A 350 2.28 27.68 19.82
N GLY A 351 2.88 28.85 19.63
CA GLY A 351 3.36 29.29 18.32
C GLY A 351 2.22 29.55 17.32
N THR A 352 2.58 29.75 16.05
CA THR A 352 1.60 29.87 14.95
C THR A 352 1.05 28.51 14.56
N TYR A 353 -0.21 28.48 14.10
CA TYR A 353 -0.70 27.34 13.33
C TYR A 353 0.21 27.14 12.09
N ASP A 354 0.72 25.92 11.91
CA ASP A 354 1.64 25.59 10.81
C ASP A 354 1.43 24.17 10.23
N GLY A 355 0.27 23.59 10.50
CA GLY A 355 -0.14 22.28 9.99
C GLY A 355 0.43 21.09 10.76
N THR A 356 1.33 21.32 11.72
CA THR A 356 1.95 20.27 12.55
C THR A 356 0.91 19.39 13.25
N PHE A 357 -0.21 19.97 13.67
CA PHE A 357 -1.26 19.27 14.41
C PHE A 357 -2.58 19.25 13.66
N ILE A 358 -3.36 18.18 13.82
CA ILE A 358 -4.74 18.05 13.28
C ILE A 358 -5.60 19.26 13.68
N GLN A 359 -5.42 19.73 14.92
CA GLN A 359 -6.15 20.88 15.46
C GLN A 359 -5.70 22.24 14.89
N ASP A 360 -4.69 22.31 14.03
CA ASP A 360 -4.34 23.52 13.28
C ASP A 360 -5.33 23.81 12.14
N TRP A 361 -6.07 22.79 11.70
CA TRP A 361 -6.96 22.83 10.56
C TRP A 361 -8.40 23.17 10.94
N GLN A 362 -9.14 23.80 10.03
CA GLN A 362 -10.58 24.01 10.12
C GLN A 362 -11.26 23.68 8.79
N TYR A 363 -12.43 23.06 8.86
CA TYR A 363 -13.31 22.91 7.70
C TYR A 363 -13.95 24.25 7.33
N VAL A 364 -13.91 24.61 6.05
CA VAL A 364 -14.48 25.83 5.50
C VAL A 364 -15.35 25.43 4.30
N ALA A 365 -16.65 25.23 4.56
CA ALA A 365 -17.58 24.68 3.57
C ALA A 365 -17.53 25.41 2.22
N GLY A 366 -17.11 24.70 1.16
CA GLY A 366 -17.01 25.25 -0.20
C GLY A 366 -15.72 25.99 -0.53
N SER A 367 -14.67 25.91 0.31
CA SER A 367 -13.32 26.35 -0.10
C SER A 367 -12.65 25.38 -1.08
N GLY A 368 -13.02 24.10 -1.06
CA GLY A 368 -12.59 23.06 -1.99
C GLY A 368 -13.76 22.38 -2.72
N ASP A 369 -13.50 21.18 -3.27
CA ASP A 369 -14.47 20.36 -4.02
C ASP A 369 -15.26 19.37 -3.15
N LEU A 370 -14.85 19.19 -1.89
CA LEU A 370 -15.22 18.06 -1.04
C LEU A 370 -15.87 18.51 0.27
N ASP A 371 -16.69 17.65 0.87
CA ASP A 371 -17.29 17.88 2.19
C ASP A 371 -16.32 17.61 3.35
N ASP A 372 -16.83 17.67 4.58
CA ASP A 372 -16.09 17.51 5.83
C ASP A 372 -15.52 16.09 6.05
N CYS A 373 -16.00 15.07 5.31
CA CYS A 373 -15.32 13.77 5.27
C CYS A 373 -14.49 13.59 3.99
N ASN A 374 -14.06 14.68 3.35
CA ASN A 374 -13.29 14.68 2.10
C ASN A 374 -13.96 13.87 0.97
N GLY A 375 -15.30 13.87 0.90
CA GLY A 375 -16.04 13.17 -0.13
C GLY A 375 -17.02 14.07 -0.88
N ARG A 376 -17.65 13.50 -1.91
CA ARG A 376 -18.74 14.13 -2.67
C ARG A 376 -19.60 13.08 -3.37
N PHE A 377 -20.80 13.47 -3.78
CA PHE A 377 -21.59 12.67 -4.71
C PHE A 377 -21.16 12.99 -6.15
N GLY A 378 -21.01 11.96 -6.97
CA GLY A 378 -20.72 12.11 -8.39
C GLY A 378 -20.66 10.78 -9.13
N ILE A 379 -20.60 10.85 -10.45
CA ILE A 379 -20.42 9.70 -11.33
C ILE A 379 -18.95 9.34 -11.46
N THR A 380 -18.66 8.04 -11.53
CA THR A 380 -17.31 7.49 -11.66
C THR A 380 -17.29 6.36 -12.69
N PRO A 381 -16.13 5.87 -13.16
CA PRO A 381 -16.06 4.77 -14.13
C PRO A 381 -16.79 3.50 -13.66
N GLU A 382 -16.70 3.19 -12.36
CA GLU A 382 -17.32 2.02 -11.73
C GLU A 382 -18.79 2.26 -11.34
N TYR A 383 -19.19 3.52 -11.11
CA TYR A 383 -20.53 3.92 -10.67
C TYR A 383 -21.14 4.98 -11.62
N PRO A 384 -21.53 4.61 -12.85
CA PRO A 384 -22.03 5.55 -13.87
C PRO A 384 -23.41 6.15 -13.55
N ALA A 385 -24.16 5.54 -12.63
CA ALA A 385 -25.42 6.10 -12.10
C ALA A 385 -25.21 7.13 -10.98
N GLY A 386 -23.96 7.31 -10.53
CA GLY A 386 -23.59 8.17 -9.42
C GLY A 386 -23.49 7.40 -8.10
N THR A 387 -22.47 7.76 -7.31
CA THR A 387 -22.30 7.32 -5.94
C THR A 387 -21.73 8.45 -5.10
N TYR A 388 -22.04 8.45 -3.81
CA TYR A 388 -21.16 9.13 -2.86
C TYR A 388 -19.82 8.39 -2.80
N HIS A 389 -18.71 9.12 -2.72
CA HIS A 389 -17.37 8.56 -2.70
C HIS A 389 -16.38 9.51 -2.02
N TYR A 390 -15.33 8.93 -1.45
CA TYR A 390 -14.28 9.67 -0.75
C TYR A 390 -13.06 9.87 -1.63
N TYR A 391 -12.24 10.86 -1.27
CA TYR A 391 -10.94 11.07 -1.88
C TYR A 391 -9.81 11.01 -0.86
N LEU A 392 -8.71 10.41 -1.30
CA LEU A 392 -7.38 10.73 -0.80
C LEU A 392 -6.85 11.91 -1.61
N THR A 393 -6.34 12.93 -0.92
CA THR A 393 -5.93 14.21 -1.52
C THR A 393 -4.44 14.48 -1.30
N ASP A 394 -3.85 15.26 -2.21
CA ASP A 394 -2.46 15.76 -2.07
C ASP A 394 -2.33 16.79 -0.93
N ASP A 395 -3.47 17.32 -0.49
CA ASP A 395 -3.63 18.30 0.57
C ASP A 395 -4.42 17.73 1.76
N TYR A 396 -4.29 18.38 2.92
CA TYR A 396 -5.07 18.03 4.11
C TYR A 396 -6.60 18.10 3.87
N PRO A 397 -7.40 17.12 4.36
CA PRO A 397 -6.98 15.92 5.09
C PRO A 397 -6.63 14.79 4.10
N TYR A 398 -5.34 14.40 4.06
CA TYR A 398 -4.82 13.42 3.08
C TYR A 398 -5.58 12.07 3.12
N ILE A 399 -6.07 11.70 4.31
CA ILE A 399 -7.05 10.63 4.56
C ILE A 399 -8.20 11.23 5.41
N PRO A 400 -9.49 10.90 5.16
CA PRO A 400 -10.60 11.27 6.02
C PRO A 400 -10.54 10.64 7.43
N ASP A 401 -11.11 11.32 8.42
CA ASP A 401 -11.38 10.81 9.78
C ASP A 401 -12.80 10.24 9.94
N CYS A 402 -13.74 10.67 9.09
CA CYS A 402 -15.14 10.33 9.21
C CYS A 402 -15.72 9.66 7.96
N VAL A 403 -16.86 9.00 8.15
CA VAL A 403 -17.65 8.38 7.10
C VAL A 403 -19.12 8.81 7.19
N TYR A 404 -19.73 9.07 6.05
CA TYR A 404 -21.14 9.43 5.91
C TYR A 404 -22.07 8.22 5.71
N GLY A 405 -21.56 7.02 5.42
CA GLY A 405 -22.39 5.82 5.38
C GLY A 405 -22.64 5.22 6.76
N THR A 406 -23.03 3.94 6.79
CA THR A 406 -23.20 3.19 8.04
C THR A 406 -22.13 2.10 8.12
N PRO A 407 -20.99 2.36 8.81
CA PRO A 407 -19.99 1.33 9.06
C PRO A 407 -20.57 0.18 9.90
N ASP A 408 -20.06 -1.04 9.69
CA ASP A 408 -20.39 -2.18 10.54
C ASP A 408 -19.78 -1.99 11.94
N SER A 409 -20.45 -2.50 12.98
CA SER A 409 -20.01 -2.34 14.37
C SER A 409 -18.61 -2.90 14.66
N SER A 410 -18.12 -3.82 13.82
CA SER A 410 -16.74 -4.33 13.87
C SER A 410 -15.67 -3.32 13.41
N THR A 411 -16.07 -2.29 12.66
CA THR A 411 -15.19 -1.18 12.20
C THR A 411 -15.36 0.09 13.03
N THR A 412 -16.48 0.24 13.76
CA THR A 412 -16.69 1.33 14.72
C THR A 412 -16.00 1.04 16.05
N GLY A 413 -14.89 1.70 16.32
CA GLY A 413 -14.30 1.84 17.66
C GLY A 413 -14.37 3.29 18.08
N GLY A 414 -14.85 3.56 19.31
CA GLY A 414 -15.07 4.93 19.79
C GLY A 414 -13.83 5.82 19.73
N ALA A 415 -14.05 7.13 19.60
CA ALA A 415 -13.02 8.15 19.40
C ALA A 415 -11.80 7.98 20.33
N GLY A 416 -10.61 7.98 19.72
CA GLY A 416 -9.39 8.40 20.41
C GLY A 416 -8.81 7.48 21.48
N GLY A 417 -9.02 6.16 21.43
CA GLY A 417 -8.11 5.24 22.11
C GLY A 417 -6.75 5.23 21.37
N PRO A 418 -5.64 5.73 21.95
CA PRO A 418 -4.37 5.79 21.25
C PRO A 418 -3.88 4.37 20.90
N PRO A 419 -3.20 4.17 19.75
CA PRO A 419 -2.32 3.01 19.57
C PRO A 419 -1.35 2.90 20.76
N PRO A 420 -0.86 1.68 21.07
CA PRO A 420 0.14 1.53 22.12
C PRO A 420 1.37 2.39 21.80
N PRO A 421 1.95 3.09 22.79
CA PRO A 421 3.14 3.91 22.57
C PRO A 421 4.32 3.05 22.08
N LEU A 422 5.18 3.67 21.27
CA LEU A 422 6.48 3.15 20.81
C LEU A 422 7.42 2.83 21.98
#